data_AF-A0A538QW43-F1
#
_entry.id   AF-A0A538QW43-F1
#
_cell.length_a   1.000
_cell.length_b   1.000
_cell.length_c   1.000
_cell.angle_alpha   90.00
_cell.angle_beta   90.00
_cell.angle_gamma   90.00
#
_symmetry.space_group_name_H-M   'P 1'
#
loop_
_entity.id
_entity.type
_entity.pdbx_description
1 polymer ?
#
loop_
_entity_poly.entity_id
_entity_poly.type
_entity_poly.pdbx_seq_one_letter_code
_entity_poly.pdbx_strand_id
1 'polypeptide(L)'
;MVEWRSEGFPVETVPQITVHDVAAWLEQGTDVVVLDVREASEWDDGHIEPALHLPMFEAVSRRAELPAGRPVAVLCAGGLRSSTVISALQRHGVGALHNVTGGMSAWVKAGYGVTRRAAPPSTKAPASTGVPLVDCRGLSCPWPSMKLAKAIVEVAPGATVEVLATDPGAPADVETFTRRTGHRIVERSESGGVLRFVVQRAQ
;
A
#
# COMPACT_ATOMS: atom_id res chain seq x y z
N MET A 1 3.19 21.52 20.49
CA MET A 1 3.30 20.19 21.15
C MET A 1 3.81 20.30 22.59
N VAL A 2 4.73 21.24 22.90
CA VAL A 2 5.21 21.48 24.27
C VAL A 2 4.10 22.05 25.18
N GLU A 3 3.32 23.02 24.70
CA GLU A 3 2.20 23.64 25.44
C GLU A 3 1.13 22.63 25.90
N TRP A 4 0.73 21.70 25.03
CA TRP A 4 -0.28 20.67 25.35
C TRP A 4 0.11 19.78 26.54
N ARG A 5 1.40 19.45 26.65
CA ARG A 5 1.92 18.64 27.77
C ARG A 5 2.11 19.46 29.03
N SER A 6 2.50 20.74 28.92
CA SER A 6 2.63 21.63 30.08
C SER A 6 1.28 22.02 30.68
N GLU A 7 0.21 22.02 29.89
CA GLU A 7 -1.16 22.30 30.33
C GLU A 7 -1.86 21.07 30.94
N GLY A 8 -1.20 19.91 31.02
CA GLY A 8 -1.72 18.72 31.70
C GLY A 8 -2.86 18.01 30.97
N PHE A 9 -3.06 18.31 29.68
CA PHE A 9 -4.05 17.60 28.87
C PHE A 9 -3.69 16.11 28.72
N PRO A 10 -4.70 15.22 28.64
CA PRO A 10 -4.45 13.79 28.48
C PRO A 10 -3.69 13.54 27.18
N VAL A 11 -2.68 12.68 27.27
CA VAL A 11 -1.89 12.21 26.13
C VAL A 11 -2.00 10.70 26.11
N GLU A 12 -2.51 10.16 25.01
CA GLU A 12 -2.47 8.71 24.78
C GLU A 12 -1.08 8.32 24.29
N THR A 13 -0.56 7.24 24.86
CA THR A 13 0.68 6.62 24.42
C THR A 13 0.40 5.20 23.97
N VAL A 14 1.13 4.78 22.94
CA VAL A 14 1.08 3.41 22.43
C VAL A 14 2.33 2.70 22.92
N PRO A 15 2.18 1.61 23.71
CA PRO A 15 3.31 0.77 24.09
C PRO A 15 4.09 0.31 22.86
N GLN A 16 5.43 0.38 22.94
CA GLN A 16 6.33 -0.15 21.92
C GLN A 16 6.86 -1.49 22.41
N ILE A 17 6.98 -2.46 21.51
CA ILE A 17 7.64 -3.74 21.74
C ILE A 17 8.69 -3.98 20.66
N THR A 18 9.71 -4.78 20.95
CA THR A 18 10.73 -5.15 19.98
C THR A 18 10.34 -6.40 19.22
N VAL A 19 11.03 -6.68 18.11
CA VAL A 19 10.90 -7.95 17.39
C VAL A 19 11.33 -9.14 18.24
N HIS A 20 12.23 -8.94 19.20
CA HIS A 20 12.66 -9.99 20.13
C HIS A 20 11.58 -10.35 21.13
N ASP A 21 10.83 -9.35 21.62
CA ASP A 21 9.68 -9.58 22.51
C ASP A 21 8.59 -10.37 21.80
N VAL A 22 8.28 -10.00 20.54
CA VAL A 22 7.32 -10.73 19.70
C VAL A 22 7.78 -12.17 19.48
N ALA A 23 9.05 -12.39 19.13
CA ALA A 23 9.59 -13.74 18.94
C ALA A 23 9.50 -14.58 20.22
N ALA A 24 9.88 -14.02 21.37
CA ALA A 24 9.79 -14.69 22.66
C ALA A 24 8.34 -15.06 23.01
N TRP A 25 7.38 -14.15 22.76
CA TRP A 25 5.96 -14.45 22.97
C TRP A 25 5.46 -15.59 22.09
N LEU A 26 5.85 -15.62 20.81
CA LEU A 26 5.49 -16.70 19.90
C LEU A 26 6.11 -18.04 20.33
N GLU A 27 7.39 -18.06 20.71
CA GLU A 27 8.10 -19.26 21.17
C GLU A 27 7.50 -19.82 22.47
N GLN A 28 7.05 -18.94 23.37
CA GLN A 28 6.42 -19.32 24.63
C GLN A 28 4.95 -19.73 24.49
N GLY A 29 4.36 -19.57 23.29
CA GLY A 29 2.93 -19.81 23.07
C GLY A 29 2.05 -18.81 23.83
N THR A 30 2.56 -17.61 24.11
CA THR A 30 1.79 -16.52 24.71
C THR A 30 0.61 -16.19 23.82
N ASP A 31 -0.54 -15.93 24.43
CA ASP A 31 -1.77 -15.63 23.71
C ASP A 31 -1.77 -14.20 23.14
N VAL A 32 -0.93 -13.97 22.13
CA VAL A 32 -0.76 -12.68 21.43
C VAL A 32 -1.20 -12.80 19.98
N VAL A 33 -1.79 -11.73 19.46
CA VAL A 33 -2.09 -11.58 18.03
C VAL A 33 -0.99 -10.78 17.38
N VAL A 34 -0.35 -11.32 16.35
CA VAL A 34 0.55 -10.53 15.50
C VAL A 34 -0.27 -10.00 14.33
N LEU A 35 -0.35 -8.69 14.15
CA LEU A 35 -1.08 -8.03 13.07
C LEU A 35 -0.12 -7.38 12.09
N ASP A 36 -0.08 -7.86 10.85
CA ASP A 36 0.66 -7.23 9.76
C ASP A 36 -0.26 -6.34 8.93
N VAL A 37 0.11 -5.05 8.83
CA VAL A 37 -0.66 -4.02 8.10
C VAL A 37 -0.06 -3.62 6.76
N ARG A 38 0.92 -4.39 6.27
CA ARG A 38 1.54 -4.18 4.95
C ARG A 38 0.59 -4.57 3.82
N GLU A 39 0.97 -4.21 2.60
CA GLU A 39 0.24 -4.60 1.40
C GLU A 39 0.37 -6.12 1.11
N ALA A 40 -0.55 -6.66 0.32
CA ALA A 40 -0.56 -8.10 -0.01
C ALA A 40 0.75 -8.58 -0.66
N SER A 41 1.36 -7.77 -1.53
CA SER A 41 2.64 -8.14 -2.15
C SER A 41 3.77 -8.28 -1.13
N GLU A 42 3.84 -7.38 -0.14
CA GLU A 42 4.84 -7.44 0.93
C GLU A 42 4.62 -8.64 1.86
N TRP A 43 3.36 -9.02 2.07
CA TRP A 43 2.95 -10.20 2.83
C TRP A 43 3.35 -11.50 2.12
N ASP A 44 3.07 -11.58 0.82
CA ASP A 44 3.38 -12.75 -0.01
C ASP A 44 4.90 -12.99 -0.12
N ASP A 45 5.70 -11.92 -0.17
CA ASP A 45 7.17 -11.98 -0.20
C ASP A 45 7.78 -12.53 1.12
N GLY A 46 7.01 -12.50 2.21
CA GLY A 46 7.37 -13.09 3.50
C GLY A 46 6.70 -12.38 4.67
N HIS A 47 6.18 -13.17 5.62
CA HIS A 47 5.52 -12.70 6.83
C HIS A 47 5.82 -13.60 8.03
N ILE A 48 5.39 -13.17 9.21
CA ILE A 48 5.48 -13.94 10.45
C ILE A 48 4.30 -14.90 10.52
N GLU A 49 4.52 -16.19 10.77
CA GLU A 49 3.45 -17.12 11.13
C GLU A 49 3.34 -17.16 12.67
N PRO A 50 2.15 -17.07 13.29
CA PRO A 50 0.80 -17.11 12.71
C PRO A 50 0.15 -15.72 12.60
N ALA A 51 0.81 -14.73 12.00
CA ALA A 51 0.27 -13.37 11.96
C ALA A 51 -1.06 -13.29 11.17
N LEU A 52 -1.91 -12.37 11.58
CA LEU A 52 -3.10 -11.95 10.84
C LEU A 52 -2.71 -10.81 9.88
N HIS A 53 -3.13 -10.92 8.63
CA HIS A 53 -2.90 -9.89 7.62
C HIS A 53 -4.14 -9.02 7.41
N LEU A 54 -4.08 -7.75 7.86
CA LEU A 54 -5.08 -6.72 7.56
C LEU A 54 -4.36 -5.49 7.00
N PRO A 55 -4.32 -5.30 5.67
CA PRO A 55 -3.71 -4.11 5.06
C PRO A 55 -4.20 -2.82 5.71
N MET A 56 -3.31 -1.81 5.79
CA MET A 56 -3.56 -0.54 6.49
C MET A 56 -4.95 0.09 6.19
N PHE A 57 -5.37 0.10 4.93
CA PHE A 57 -6.65 0.70 4.52
C PHE A 57 -7.87 -0.16 4.84
N GLU A 58 -7.67 -1.44 5.15
CA GLU A 58 -8.72 -2.40 5.51
C GLU A 58 -8.77 -2.66 7.02
N ALA A 59 -7.69 -2.41 7.76
CA ALA A 59 -7.56 -2.75 9.18
C ALA A 59 -8.73 -2.23 10.03
N VAL A 60 -9.24 -1.03 9.75
CA VAL A 60 -10.37 -0.44 10.49
C VAL A 60 -11.71 -1.08 10.11
N SER A 61 -11.98 -1.31 8.83
CA SER A 61 -13.23 -1.92 8.39
C SER A 61 -13.31 -3.38 8.80
N ARG A 62 -12.18 -4.08 8.79
CA ARG A 62 -12.01 -5.49 9.17
C ARG A 62 -11.62 -5.70 10.63
N ARG A 63 -11.66 -4.66 11.47
CA ARG A 63 -11.26 -4.72 12.89
C ARG A 63 -11.96 -5.81 13.71
N ALA A 64 -13.13 -6.27 13.27
CA ALA A 64 -13.87 -7.37 13.92
C ALA A 64 -13.15 -8.73 13.81
N GLU A 65 -12.17 -8.87 12.90
CA GLU A 65 -11.29 -10.04 12.80
C GLU A 65 -10.24 -10.07 13.91
N LEU A 66 -9.98 -8.93 14.58
CA LEU A 66 -9.10 -8.90 15.74
C LEU A 66 -9.82 -9.50 16.95
N PRO A 67 -9.29 -10.59 17.53
CA PRO A 67 -9.93 -11.24 18.65
C PRO A 67 -9.87 -10.35 19.89
N ALA A 68 -11.04 -10.09 20.47
CA ALA A 68 -11.17 -9.22 21.64
C ALA A 68 -10.45 -9.80 22.86
N GLY A 69 -9.91 -8.91 23.71
CA GLY A 69 -9.29 -9.28 24.98
C GLY A 69 -7.86 -9.82 24.88
N ARG A 70 -7.29 -9.94 23.68
CA ARG A 70 -5.92 -10.39 23.45
C ARG A 70 -4.99 -9.20 23.13
N PRO A 71 -3.74 -9.19 23.62
CA PRO A 71 -2.77 -8.21 23.19
C PRO A 71 -2.49 -8.37 21.69
N VAL A 72 -2.35 -7.24 20.98
CA VAL A 72 -2.09 -7.21 19.55
C VAL A 72 -0.77 -6.51 19.27
N ALA A 73 0.20 -7.23 18.74
CA ALA A 73 1.46 -6.73 18.22
C ALA A 73 1.26 -6.28 16.75
N VAL A 74 1.13 -4.98 16.52
CA VAL A 74 0.90 -4.41 15.18
C VAL A 74 2.23 -4.03 14.54
N LEU A 75 2.46 -4.51 13.33
CA LEU A 75 3.70 -4.30 12.59
C LEU A 75 3.43 -3.91 11.14
N CYS A 76 4.40 -3.20 10.56
CA CYS A 76 4.48 -2.97 9.12
C CYS A 76 5.93 -3.24 8.65
N ALA A 77 6.39 -2.60 7.57
CA ALA A 77 7.79 -2.71 7.16
C ALA A 77 8.76 -2.14 8.23
N GLY A 78 8.50 -0.93 8.74
CA GLY A 78 9.46 -0.21 9.60
C GLY A 78 8.87 0.55 10.80
N GLY A 79 7.56 0.44 11.06
CA GLY A 79 6.90 1.02 12.26
C GLY A 79 6.04 2.27 12.05
N LEU A 80 6.09 2.93 10.88
CA LEU A 80 5.33 4.17 10.62
C LEU A 80 3.85 3.91 10.29
N ARG A 81 3.58 2.95 9.39
CA ARG A 81 2.18 2.58 9.03
C ARG A 81 1.44 1.97 10.22
N SER A 82 2.13 1.13 11.01
CA SER A 82 1.55 0.48 12.18
C SER A 82 1.15 1.49 13.25
N SER A 83 1.92 2.55 13.51
CA SER A 83 1.53 3.58 14.49
C SER A 83 0.27 4.34 14.07
N THR A 84 0.09 4.60 12.77
CA THR A 84 -1.13 5.24 12.24
C THR A 84 -2.33 4.32 12.35
N VAL A 85 -2.16 3.03 12.00
CA VAL A 85 -3.22 2.02 12.13
C VAL A 85 -3.63 1.84 13.59
N ILE A 86 -2.68 1.79 14.52
CA ILE A 86 -2.98 1.68 15.96
C ILE A 86 -3.86 2.86 16.40
N SER A 87 -3.48 4.09 16.06
CA SER A 87 -4.28 5.28 16.41
C SER A 87 -5.69 5.20 15.84
N ALA A 88 -5.85 4.71 14.61
CA ALA A 88 -7.17 4.53 14.00
C ALA A 88 -7.98 3.43 14.72
N LEU A 89 -7.37 2.28 15.01
CA LEU A 89 -8.03 1.17 15.70
C LEU A 89 -8.45 1.55 17.14
N GLN A 90 -7.63 2.30 17.88
CA GLN A 90 -7.96 2.80 19.22
C GLN A 90 -9.22 3.68 19.20
N ARG A 91 -9.35 4.58 18.22
CA ARG A 91 -10.55 5.41 18.04
C ARG A 91 -11.82 4.59 17.78
N HIS A 92 -11.67 3.37 17.30
CA HIS A 92 -12.77 2.42 17.06
C HIS A 92 -12.91 1.38 18.18
N GLY A 93 -12.32 1.62 19.35
CA GLY A 93 -12.51 0.81 20.56
C GLY A 93 -11.61 -0.42 20.65
N VAL A 94 -10.62 -0.58 19.77
CA VAL A 94 -9.66 -1.69 19.84
C VAL A 94 -8.56 -1.34 20.85
N GLY A 95 -8.46 -2.12 21.91
CA GLY A 95 -7.48 -1.96 22.98
C GLY A 95 -6.27 -2.91 22.87
N ALA A 96 -5.36 -2.82 23.85
CA ALA A 96 -4.20 -3.71 24.01
C ALA A 96 -3.25 -3.78 22.79
N LEU A 97 -3.17 -2.68 22.03
CA LEU A 97 -2.32 -2.57 20.84
C LEU A 97 -0.89 -2.17 21.22
N HIS A 98 0.09 -2.88 20.67
CA HIS A 98 1.51 -2.64 20.82
C HIS A 98 2.12 -2.41 19.45
N ASN A 99 2.93 -1.36 19.28
CA ASN A 99 3.64 -1.12 18.03
C ASN A 99 4.96 -1.90 18.01
N VAL A 100 5.18 -2.71 16.99
CA VAL A 100 6.43 -3.44 16.82
C VAL A 100 7.49 -2.52 16.22
N THR A 101 8.52 -2.24 17.01
CA THR A 101 9.61 -1.33 16.64
C THR A 101 10.45 -1.95 15.53
N GLY A 102 10.64 -1.20 14.44
CA GLY A 102 11.41 -1.64 13.28
C GLY A 102 10.71 -2.64 12.36
N GLY A 103 9.51 -3.12 12.72
CA GLY A 103 8.65 -3.96 11.88
C GLY A 103 9.34 -5.19 11.27
N MET A 104 8.90 -5.57 10.08
CA MET A 104 9.49 -6.70 9.33
C MET A 104 10.95 -6.50 8.96
N SER A 105 11.41 -5.26 8.74
CA SER A 105 12.82 -5.00 8.45
C SER A 105 13.71 -5.41 9.61
N ALA A 106 13.29 -5.13 10.85
CA ALA A 106 14.00 -5.58 12.05
C ALA A 106 13.87 -7.09 12.27
N TRP A 107 12.70 -7.68 11.98
CA TRP A 107 12.46 -9.12 12.11
C TRP A 107 13.41 -9.94 11.23
N VAL A 108 13.48 -9.58 9.94
CA VAL A 108 14.38 -10.23 8.98
C VAL A 108 15.84 -10.01 9.33
N LYS A 109 16.21 -8.78 9.74
CA LYS A 109 17.58 -8.47 10.15
C LYS A 109 18.02 -9.26 11.39
N ALA A 110 17.09 -9.56 12.30
CA ALA A 110 17.34 -10.39 13.47
C ALA A 110 17.48 -11.89 13.13
N GLY A 111 17.21 -12.29 11.88
CA GLY A 111 17.34 -13.66 11.43
C GLY A 111 16.16 -14.56 11.78
N TYR A 112 15.03 -13.98 12.19
CA TYR A 112 13.84 -14.76 12.50
C TYR A 112 13.18 -15.33 11.24
N GLY A 113 12.55 -16.50 11.40
CA GLY A 113 11.88 -17.21 10.32
C GLY A 113 10.74 -16.38 9.70
N VAL A 114 10.58 -16.52 8.39
CA VAL A 114 9.45 -15.96 7.65
C VAL A 114 8.77 -17.04 6.82
N THR A 115 7.45 -17.05 6.85
CA THR A 115 6.64 -17.88 5.97
C THR A 115 6.40 -17.11 4.68
N ARG A 116 6.57 -17.79 3.55
CA ARG A 116 6.13 -17.30 2.25
C ARG A 116 4.92 -18.13 1.87
N ARG A 117 3.80 -17.46 1.61
CA ARG A 117 2.68 -18.14 0.99
C ARG A 117 3.05 -18.37 -0.47
N ALA A 118 2.91 -19.59 -0.96
CA ALA A 118 2.90 -19.82 -2.40
C ALA A 118 1.74 -18.96 -2.94
N ALA A 119 2.08 -17.93 -3.71
CA ALA A 119 1.08 -17.00 -4.20
C ALA A 119 -0.06 -17.79 -4.86
N PRO A 120 -1.35 -17.53 -4.54
CA PRO A 120 -2.38 -17.86 -5.51
C PRO A 120 -1.94 -17.22 -6.84
N PRO A 121 -2.12 -17.87 -8.00
CA PRO A 121 -1.66 -17.31 -9.27
C PRO A 121 -2.16 -15.88 -9.33
N SER A 122 -1.22 -14.94 -9.36
CA SER A 122 -1.56 -13.54 -9.32
C SER A 122 -2.56 -13.29 -10.44
N THR A 123 -3.68 -12.64 -10.15
CA THR A 123 -4.49 -12.01 -11.20
C THR A 123 -3.76 -10.80 -11.84
N LYS A 124 -2.43 -10.71 -11.72
CA LYS A 124 -1.63 -10.25 -12.86
C LYS A 124 -1.85 -11.28 -13.95
N ALA A 125 -2.83 -10.99 -14.81
CA ALA A 125 -2.86 -11.61 -16.12
C ALA A 125 -1.42 -11.58 -16.68
N PRO A 126 -0.89 -12.72 -17.15
CA PRO A 126 0.32 -12.66 -17.97
C PRO A 126 0.07 -11.61 -19.03
N ALA A 127 1.07 -10.75 -19.26
CA ALA A 127 1.02 -9.67 -20.24
C ALA A 127 0.15 -10.11 -21.41
N SER A 128 -1.06 -9.54 -21.49
CA SER A 128 -1.83 -9.64 -22.71
C SER A 128 -0.88 -9.16 -23.80
N THR A 129 -0.88 -9.81 -24.94
CA THR A 129 -0.14 -9.43 -26.14
C THR A 129 -0.68 -8.11 -26.73
N GLY A 130 -1.13 -7.20 -25.88
CA GLY A 130 -1.77 -5.93 -26.14
C GLY A 130 -1.37 -4.92 -25.08
N VAL A 131 -1.26 -3.68 -25.52
CA VAL A 131 -0.84 -2.51 -24.74
C VAL A 131 -1.81 -2.29 -23.56
N PRO A 132 -1.32 -2.18 -22.30
CA PRO A 132 -2.14 -1.85 -21.13
C PRO A 132 -3.03 -0.64 -21.37
N LEU A 133 -4.35 -0.83 -21.29
CA LEU A 133 -5.34 0.22 -21.53
C LEU A 133 -5.75 0.91 -20.23
N VAL A 134 -5.63 2.24 -20.21
CA VAL A 134 -6.05 3.15 -19.15
C VAL A 134 -7.26 3.92 -19.65
N ASP A 135 -8.44 3.51 -19.21
CA ASP A 135 -9.68 4.20 -19.54
C ASP A 135 -9.90 5.43 -18.63
N CYS A 136 -9.80 6.61 -19.23
CA CYS A 136 -10.02 7.91 -18.64
C CYS A 136 -11.25 8.63 -19.24
N ARG A 137 -12.12 7.91 -19.97
CA ARG A 137 -13.36 8.49 -20.49
C ARG A 137 -14.28 8.93 -19.34
N GLY A 138 -14.97 10.05 -19.53
CA GLY A 138 -15.87 10.63 -18.51
C GLY A 138 -15.18 11.37 -17.36
N LEU A 139 -13.85 11.51 -17.38
CA LEU A 139 -13.10 12.28 -16.38
C LEU A 139 -12.62 13.60 -16.98
N SER A 140 -12.83 14.70 -16.28
CA SER A 140 -12.26 16.01 -16.63
C SER A 140 -10.86 16.17 -16.04
N CYS A 141 -10.03 17.02 -16.67
CA CYS A 141 -8.74 17.48 -16.14
C CYS A 141 -8.79 17.76 -14.62
N PRO A 142 -7.82 17.27 -13.81
CA PRO A 142 -6.49 16.73 -14.18
C PRO A 142 -6.37 15.19 -14.17
N TRP A 143 -7.49 14.47 -14.01
CA TRP A 143 -7.50 13.03 -13.74
C TRP A 143 -6.82 12.13 -14.78
N PRO A 144 -6.88 12.42 -16.10
CA PRO A 144 -6.18 11.61 -17.11
C PRO A 144 -4.66 11.56 -16.88
N SER A 145 -4.05 12.68 -16.48
CA SER A 145 -2.61 12.76 -16.21
C SER A 145 -2.19 11.97 -14.97
N MET A 146 -3.03 11.93 -13.94
CA MET A 146 -2.75 11.18 -12.70
C MET A 146 -2.91 9.67 -12.89
N LYS A 147 -3.96 9.25 -13.62
CA LYS A 147 -4.15 7.84 -13.97
C LYS A 147 -3.03 7.35 -14.87
N LEU A 148 -2.61 8.15 -15.85
CA LEU A 148 -1.44 7.89 -16.67
C LEU A 148 -0.16 7.82 -15.81
N ALA A 149 0.04 8.74 -14.86
CA ALA A 149 1.19 8.72 -13.96
C ALA A 149 1.28 7.44 -13.11
N LYS A 150 0.14 6.95 -12.62
CA LYS A 150 0.09 5.67 -11.91
C LYS A 150 0.39 4.49 -12.84
N ALA A 151 -0.30 4.43 -13.98
CA ALA A 151 -0.18 3.32 -14.91
C ALA A 151 1.22 3.21 -15.55
N ILE A 152 1.87 4.34 -15.84
CA ILE A 152 3.19 4.33 -16.48
C ILE A 152 4.32 3.91 -15.54
N VAL A 153 4.14 4.05 -14.22
CA VAL A 153 5.08 3.52 -13.22
C VAL A 153 4.99 2.00 -13.11
N GLU A 154 3.81 1.45 -13.38
CA GLU A 154 3.51 0.01 -13.27
C GLU A 154 3.97 -0.82 -14.49
N VAL A 155 4.30 -0.19 -15.64
CA VAL A 155 4.80 -0.88 -16.84
C VAL A 155 6.33 -0.90 -16.91
N ALA A 156 6.94 -1.90 -17.54
CA ALA A 156 8.39 -1.97 -17.70
C ALA A 156 8.96 -0.76 -18.49
N PRO A 157 10.22 -0.33 -18.25
CA PRO A 157 10.89 0.67 -19.08
C PRO A 157 10.86 0.28 -20.57
N GLY A 158 10.45 1.21 -21.44
CA GLY A 158 10.27 0.95 -22.87
C GLY A 158 8.94 0.30 -23.28
N ALA A 159 8.11 -0.16 -22.33
CA ALA A 159 6.76 -0.61 -22.60
C ALA A 159 5.80 0.56 -22.86
N THR A 160 4.71 0.29 -23.58
CA THR A 160 3.69 1.28 -23.92
C THR A 160 2.44 1.12 -23.05
N VAL A 161 1.70 2.21 -22.88
CA VAL A 161 0.39 2.28 -22.22
C VAL A 161 -0.55 3.03 -23.14
N GLU A 162 -1.76 2.50 -23.33
CA GLU A 162 -2.82 3.15 -24.08
C GLU A 162 -3.70 3.93 -23.10
N VAL A 163 -4.09 5.15 -23.45
CA VAL A 163 -4.97 6.01 -22.66
C VAL A 163 -6.13 6.45 -23.53
N LEU A 164 -7.36 6.19 -23.09
CA LEU A 164 -8.57 6.69 -23.74
C LEU A 164 -9.15 7.84 -22.92
N ALA A 165 -9.42 8.99 -23.53
CA ALA A 165 -10.00 10.15 -22.87
C ALA A 165 -11.11 10.76 -23.75
N THR A 166 -12.13 11.35 -23.13
CA THR A 166 -13.19 12.09 -23.85
C THR A 166 -13.15 13.59 -23.56
N ASP A 167 -12.20 14.03 -22.73
CA ASP A 167 -12.05 15.43 -22.33
C ASP A 167 -11.30 16.22 -23.42
N PRO A 168 -11.83 17.36 -23.90
CA PRO A 168 -11.13 18.25 -24.82
C PRO A 168 -9.77 18.74 -24.29
N GLY A 169 -9.59 18.79 -22.96
CA GLY A 169 -8.33 19.17 -22.31
C GLY A 169 -7.24 18.07 -22.29
N ALA A 170 -7.61 16.81 -22.54
CA ALA A 170 -6.71 15.67 -22.43
C ALA A 170 -5.44 15.75 -23.30
N PRO A 171 -5.46 16.26 -24.55
CA PRO A 171 -4.25 16.37 -25.36
C PRO A 171 -3.17 17.23 -24.70
N ALA A 172 -3.55 18.41 -24.20
CA ALA A 172 -2.61 19.35 -23.57
C ALA A 172 -2.03 18.79 -22.26
N ASP A 173 -2.85 18.08 -21.49
CA ASP A 173 -2.46 17.44 -20.23
C ASP A 173 -1.47 16.29 -20.47
N VAL A 174 -1.78 15.38 -21.40
CA VAL A 174 -0.94 14.22 -21.71
C VAL A 174 0.40 14.69 -22.29
N GLU A 175 0.40 15.66 -23.22
CA GLU A 175 1.61 16.23 -23.79
C GLU A 175 2.49 16.91 -22.72
N THR A 176 1.87 17.65 -21.80
CA THR A 176 2.59 18.30 -20.70
C THR A 176 3.17 17.28 -19.74
N PHE A 177 2.41 16.22 -19.43
CA PHE A 177 2.86 15.12 -18.58
C PHE A 177 4.07 14.40 -19.21
N THR A 178 3.97 13.96 -20.46
CA THR A 178 5.06 13.23 -21.14
C THR A 178 6.32 14.08 -21.28
N ARG A 179 6.17 15.37 -21.60
CA ARG A 179 7.30 16.31 -21.66
C ARG A 179 7.99 16.48 -20.30
N ARG A 180 7.22 16.54 -19.21
CA ARG A 180 7.75 16.73 -17.85
C ARG A 180 8.43 15.48 -17.30
N THR A 181 7.93 14.28 -17.62
CA THR A 181 8.44 13.00 -17.09
C THR A 181 9.41 12.28 -18.04
N GLY A 182 9.61 12.81 -19.25
CA GLY A 182 10.51 12.23 -20.26
C GLY A 182 9.92 11.05 -21.04
N HIS A 183 8.65 10.71 -20.82
CA HIS A 183 7.94 9.67 -21.58
C HIS A 183 7.61 10.15 -23.00
N ARG A 184 7.31 9.23 -23.92
CA ARG A 184 7.07 9.55 -25.34
C ARG A 184 5.68 9.14 -25.78
N ILE A 185 4.95 10.03 -26.43
CA ILE A 185 3.71 9.65 -27.14
C ILE A 185 4.12 9.01 -28.48
N VAL A 186 3.75 7.75 -28.68
CA VAL A 186 4.08 6.94 -29.87
C VAL A 186 2.96 7.03 -30.90
N GLU A 187 1.72 7.10 -30.45
CA GLU A 187 0.55 7.14 -31.33
C GLU A 187 -0.54 8.02 -30.70
N ARG A 188 -1.27 8.75 -31.55
CA ARG A 188 -2.47 9.49 -31.19
C ARG A 188 -3.53 9.26 -32.26
N SER A 189 -4.74 8.88 -31.84
CA SER A 189 -5.89 8.78 -32.75
C SER A 189 -7.16 9.31 -32.08
N GLU A 190 -8.11 9.74 -32.90
CA GLU A 190 -9.40 10.26 -32.45
C GLU A 190 -10.50 9.55 -33.23
N SER A 191 -11.46 8.95 -32.53
CA SER A 191 -12.59 8.28 -33.16
C SER A 191 -13.83 8.39 -32.29
N GLY A 192 -14.95 8.84 -32.86
CA GLY A 192 -16.25 8.89 -32.18
C GLY A 192 -16.29 9.73 -30.90
N GLY A 193 -15.50 10.79 -30.79
CA GLY A 193 -15.42 11.63 -29.57
C GLY A 193 -14.54 11.06 -28.45
N VAL A 194 -13.78 9.99 -28.73
CA VAL A 194 -12.78 9.43 -27.83
C VAL A 194 -11.38 9.68 -28.41
N LEU A 195 -10.53 10.32 -27.62
CA LEU A 195 -9.11 10.52 -27.86
C LEU A 195 -8.33 9.32 -27.32
N ARG A 196 -7.49 8.73 -28.16
CA ARG A 196 -6.58 7.62 -27.82
C ARG A 196 -5.14 8.12 -27.87
N PHE A 197 -4.39 7.88 -26.81
CA PHE A 197 -2.96 8.17 -26.71
C PHE A 197 -2.19 6.90 -26.37
N VAL A 198 -1.17 6.55 -27.13
CA VAL A 198 -0.22 5.48 -26.78
C VAL A 198 1.06 6.12 -26.28
N VAL A 199 1.38 5.92 -25.00
CA VAL A 199 2.52 6.51 -24.31
C VAL A 199 3.54 5.43 -23.97
N GLN A 200 4.77 5.58 -24.43
CA GLN A 200 5.91 4.74 -24.08
C GLN A 200 6.61 5.28 -22.83
N ARG A 201 6.83 4.39 -21.86
CA ARG A 201 7.65 4.68 -20.68
C ARG A 201 9.10 4.90 -21.09
N ALA A 202 9.68 5.99 -20.60
CA ALA A 202 11.11 6.26 -20.73
C ALA A 202 11.96 5.14 -20.08
N GLN A 203 13.18 4.98 -20.56
CA GLN A 203 14.17 4.06 -19.97
C GLN A 203 14.58 4.54 -18.58
#